data_AF-D4L9Z1-F1
#
_entry.id   AF-D4L9Z1-F1
#
_cell.length_a   1.000
_cell.length_b   1.000
_cell.length_c   1.000
_cell.angle_alpha   90.00
_cell.angle_beta   90.00
_cell.angle_gamma   90.00
#
_symmetry.space_group_name_H-M   'P 1'
#
loop_
_entity.id
_entity.type
_entity.pdbx_description
1 polymer ?
#
loop_
_entity_poly.entity_id
_entity_poly.type
_entity_poly.pdbx_seq_one_letter_code
_entity_poly.pdbx_strand_id
1 'polypeptide(L)'
;MKKIHCFKCYIAIISVILCWALWGCSTYNSSETEYVSEIATSDRSVLTERQKHILAEESLPTDLDELTASQKRGIMNIENAFLYLDEKYPGIEFDYVSHYPAGLMGQEKTDFIPKGYDKEDSRNLITVEKDRKGIFDDRNGYMLVAVRETMEKVITEYVESYFGEGNVKVYIHPYLAEMEYGDEINENTVKDKVKSTAVLFASDELCTETQLDAFSDNYKNDGHDFECEFRATIIRKSDFEGLTFNNCGDMYDSDHIIYDIDIE
;
A
#
# COMPACT_ATOMS: atom_id res chain seq x y z
N MET A 1 30.21 -17.66 11.63
CA MET A 1 28.79 -17.81 11.22
C MET A 1 27.92 -17.15 12.28
N LYS A 2 27.55 -15.88 12.05
CA LYS A 2 26.67 -15.12 12.94
C LYS A 2 25.23 -15.42 12.54
N LYS A 3 24.42 -15.91 13.49
CA LYS A 3 22.96 -16.00 13.35
C LYS A 3 22.42 -14.57 13.35
N ILE A 4 21.87 -14.13 12.22
CA ILE A 4 21.10 -12.89 12.14
C ILE A 4 19.76 -13.18 12.81
N HIS A 5 19.47 -12.48 13.89
CA HIS A 5 18.19 -12.53 14.58
C HIS A 5 17.14 -11.91 13.68
N CYS A 6 16.16 -12.72 13.30
CA CYS A 6 14.88 -12.31 12.73
C CYS A 6 14.26 -11.26 13.67
N PHE A 7 14.21 -10.02 13.19
CA PHE A 7 13.61 -8.88 13.87
C PHE A 7 12.10 -9.11 13.85
N LYS A 8 11.58 -9.63 14.95
CA LYS A 8 10.15 -9.78 15.20
C LYS A 8 9.52 -8.40 15.18
N CYS A 9 8.75 -8.08 14.14
CA CYS A 9 7.84 -6.93 14.14
C CYS A 9 6.78 -7.17 15.21
N TYR A 10 6.98 -6.56 16.38
CA TYR A 10 5.97 -6.39 17.42
C TYR A 10 4.91 -5.42 16.91
N ILE A 11 3.78 -5.92 16.40
CA ILE A 11 2.55 -5.12 16.33
C ILE A 11 1.75 -5.39 17.60
N ALA A 12 1.49 -4.31 18.32
CA ALA A 12 1.01 -4.30 19.68
C ALA A 12 -0.39 -4.91 19.85
N ILE A 13 -0.49 -5.84 20.81
CA ILE A 13 -1.72 -6.30 21.43
C ILE A 13 -2.28 -5.14 22.26
N ILE A 14 -3.49 -4.66 21.95
CA ILE A 14 -4.32 -3.94 22.93
C ILE A 14 -5.64 -4.69 23.08
N SER A 15 -5.72 -5.41 24.21
CA SER A 15 -6.92 -6.00 24.76
C SER A 15 -7.69 -4.98 25.60
N VAL A 16 -8.99 -4.78 25.34
CA VAL A 16 -9.97 -4.51 26.42
C VAL A 16 -11.26 -5.24 26.09
N ILE A 17 -11.51 -6.31 26.84
CA ILE A 17 -12.83 -6.92 27.04
C ILE A 17 -13.61 -5.98 27.96
N LEU A 18 -14.82 -5.59 27.57
CA LEU A 18 -15.95 -5.49 28.49
C LEU A 18 -17.23 -5.80 27.74
N CYS A 19 -18.08 -6.54 28.42
CA CYS A 19 -19.04 -7.46 27.85
C CYS A 19 -20.39 -7.19 28.55
N TRP A 20 -21.49 -7.27 27.77
CA TRP A 20 -22.91 -7.46 28.15
C TRP A 20 -23.64 -6.17 28.57
N ALA A 21 -24.87 -5.89 28.17
CA ALA A 21 -25.85 -6.53 27.28
C ALA A 21 -26.89 -5.46 26.93
N LEU A 22 -27.57 -5.58 25.79
CA LEU A 22 -29.04 -5.61 25.71
C LEU A 22 -29.50 -5.75 24.25
N TRP A 23 -30.60 -6.49 24.15
CA TRP A 23 -31.32 -6.97 22.98
C TRP A 23 -31.55 -6.00 21.82
N GLY A 24 -31.55 -6.59 20.62
CA GLY A 24 -32.22 -6.07 19.44
C GLY A 24 -32.11 -7.05 18.28
N CYS A 25 -32.98 -8.07 18.24
CA CYS A 25 -33.26 -8.79 17.00
C CYS A 25 -33.78 -7.78 15.98
N SER A 26 -33.11 -7.60 14.84
CA SER A 26 -33.77 -7.17 13.63
C SER A 26 -33.32 -8.04 12.47
N THR A 27 -34.24 -8.87 12.01
CA THR A 27 -34.23 -9.46 10.67
C THR A 27 -34.42 -8.32 9.68
N TYR A 28 -33.41 -8.01 8.88
CA TYR A 28 -33.55 -7.15 7.72
C TYR A 28 -33.35 -7.98 6.46
N ASN A 29 -34.46 -8.29 5.80
CA ASN A 29 -34.47 -8.64 4.39
C ASN A 29 -34.22 -7.35 3.61
N SER A 30 -33.15 -7.30 2.82
CA SER A 30 -33.00 -6.34 1.74
C SER A 30 -32.99 -7.10 0.43
N SER A 31 -34.03 -6.84 -0.36
CA SER A 31 -34.23 -7.29 -1.73
C SER A 31 -33.06 -6.90 -2.64
N GLU A 32 -32.59 -7.91 -3.36
CA GLU A 32 -31.97 -7.92 -4.69
C GLU A 32 -31.51 -6.58 -5.27
N THR A 33 -30.19 -6.42 -5.38
CA THR A 33 -29.57 -5.79 -6.56
C THR A 33 -28.45 -6.70 -7.01
N GLU A 34 -28.66 -7.24 -8.21
CA GLU A 34 -27.95 -8.32 -8.88
C GLU A 34 -26.62 -7.80 -9.44
N TYR A 35 -25.57 -7.86 -8.63
CA TYR A 35 -24.17 -7.95 -9.05
C TYR A 35 -23.47 -8.88 -8.04
N VAL A 36 -23.97 -10.11 -7.96
CA VAL A 36 -23.24 -11.22 -7.34
C VAL A 36 -22.65 -11.98 -8.52
N SER A 37 -21.44 -11.60 -8.94
CA SER A 37 -20.69 -12.45 -9.85
C SER A 37 -20.58 -13.85 -9.21
N GLU A 38 -20.67 -14.87 -10.05
CA GLU A 38 -20.64 -16.30 -9.75
C GLU A 38 -19.32 -16.79 -9.11
N ILE A 39 -18.65 -16.00 -8.28
CA ILE A 39 -17.40 -16.36 -7.60
C ILE A 39 -17.67 -17.35 -6.44
N ALA A 40 -18.92 -17.48 -5.99
CA ALA A 40 -19.28 -18.30 -4.82
C ALA A 40 -19.98 -19.63 -5.18
N THR A 41 -19.32 -20.53 -5.91
CA THR A 41 -19.77 -21.94 -6.03
C THR A 41 -18.66 -22.99 -5.90
N SER A 42 -17.57 -22.70 -5.18
CA SER A 42 -16.74 -23.79 -4.65
C SER A 42 -17.47 -24.47 -3.48
N ASP A 43 -17.44 -25.80 -3.45
CA ASP A 43 -18.00 -26.60 -2.37
C ASP A 43 -17.34 -26.21 -1.05
N ARG A 44 -18.04 -25.39 -0.24
CA ARG A 44 -17.54 -24.83 1.03
C ARG A 44 -17.28 -25.90 2.11
N SER A 45 -17.41 -27.18 1.77
CA SER A 45 -17.12 -28.30 2.66
C SER A 45 -15.63 -28.67 2.73
N VAL A 46 -14.79 -28.20 1.79
CA VAL A 46 -13.36 -28.53 1.76
C VAL A 46 -12.51 -27.27 1.52
N LEU A 47 -11.43 -27.13 2.30
CA LEU A 47 -10.46 -26.05 2.11
C LEU A 47 -9.62 -26.28 0.85
N THR A 48 -9.41 -25.22 0.06
CA THR A 48 -8.49 -25.23 -1.08
C THR A 48 -7.03 -25.35 -0.62
N GLU A 49 -6.12 -25.73 -1.52
CA GLU A 49 -4.69 -25.79 -1.17
C GLU A 49 -4.12 -24.40 -0.81
N ARG A 50 -4.58 -23.33 -1.49
CA ARG A 50 -4.24 -21.95 -1.15
C ARG A 50 -4.69 -21.59 0.27
N GLN A 51 -5.92 -21.96 0.64
CA GLN A 51 -6.44 -21.72 1.98
C GLN A 51 -5.65 -22.50 3.06
N LYS A 52 -5.32 -23.77 2.80
CA LYS A 52 -4.51 -24.58 3.73
C LYS A 52 -3.11 -23.99 3.90
N HIS A 53 -2.50 -23.49 2.83
CA HIS A 53 -1.19 -22.87 2.88
C HIS A 53 -1.20 -21.61 3.77
N ILE A 54 -2.16 -20.71 3.56
CA ILE A 54 -2.32 -19.48 4.37
C ILE A 54 -2.57 -19.83 5.84
N LEU A 55 -3.45 -20.79 6.12
CA LEU A 55 -3.72 -21.24 7.49
C LEU A 55 -2.45 -21.79 8.16
N ALA A 56 -1.64 -22.58 7.44
CA ALA A 56 -0.41 -23.12 7.97
C ALA A 56 0.65 -22.04 8.27
N GLU A 57 0.76 -21.01 7.42
CA GLU A 57 1.65 -19.85 7.66
C GLU A 57 1.26 -19.08 8.92
N GLU A 58 -0.05 -18.91 9.15
CA GLU A 58 -0.62 -18.32 10.36
C GLU A 58 -0.64 -19.27 11.58
N SER A 59 -0.04 -20.47 11.46
CA SER A 59 -0.04 -21.50 12.51
C SER A 59 -1.45 -21.91 12.99
N LEU A 60 -2.42 -21.89 12.08
CA LEU A 60 -3.81 -22.30 12.29
C LEU A 60 -4.07 -23.73 11.78
N PRO A 61 -5.12 -24.40 12.29
CA PRO A 61 -5.53 -25.71 11.78
C PRO A 61 -5.85 -25.70 10.29
N THR A 62 -5.43 -26.74 9.56
CA THR A 62 -5.73 -26.92 8.13
C THR A 62 -6.92 -27.84 7.89
N ASP A 63 -7.57 -28.31 8.96
CA ASP A 63 -8.87 -28.99 8.90
C ASP A 63 -9.97 -27.95 9.14
N LEU A 64 -10.97 -27.94 8.24
CA LEU A 64 -12.09 -27.03 8.33
C LEU A 64 -12.83 -27.20 9.66
N ASP A 65 -12.99 -28.42 10.17
CA ASP A 65 -13.78 -28.67 11.39
C ASP A 65 -13.09 -28.16 12.67
N GLU A 66 -11.77 -27.98 12.62
CA GLU A 66 -10.98 -27.44 13.73
C GLU A 66 -10.97 -25.90 13.78
N LEU A 67 -11.43 -25.23 12.71
CA LEU A 67 -11.50 -23.78 12.65
C LEU A 67 -12.72 -23.23 13.42
N THR A 68 -12.49 -22.14 14.16
CA THR A 68 -13.57 -21.33 14.73
C THR A 68 -14.41 -20.69 13.62
N ALA A 69 -15.65 -20.30 13.94
CA ALA A 69 -16.52 -19.61 12.99
C ALA A 69 -15.89 -18.32 12.41
N SER A 70 -15.09 -17.60 13.21
CA SER A 70 -14.40 -16.40 12.76
C SER A 70 -13.27 -16.73 11.78
N GLN A 71 -12.48 -17.78 12.07
CA GLN A 71 -11.41 -18.22 11.16
C GLN A 71 -11.99 -18.75 9.84
N LYS A 72 -13.09 -19.52 9.89
CA LYS A 72 -13.82 -19.95 8.69
C LYS A 72 -14.25 -18.76 7.84
N ARG A 73 -14.81 -17.72 8.46
CA ARG A 73 -15.21 -16.50 7.74
C ARG A 73 -14.01 -15.78 7.13
N GLY A 74 -12.95 -15.58 7.91
CA GLY A 74 -11.73 -14.91 7.46
C GLY A 74 -11.10 -15.61 6.25
N ILE A 75 -10.88 -16.93 6.34
CA ILE A 75 -10.25 -17.68 5.24
C ILE A 75 -11.10 -17.73 3.96
N MET A 76 -12.44 -17.72 4.09
CA MET A 76 -13.34 -17.58 2.94
C MET A 76 -13.26 -16.17 2.33
N ASN A 77 -13.16 -15.12 3.15
CA ASN A 77 -13.05 -13.76 2.66
C ASN A 77 -11.70 -13.48 2.01
N ILE A 78 -10.61 -14.03 2.55
CA ILE A 78 -9.29 -14.00 1.92
C ILE A 78 -9.32 -14.67 0.54
N GLU A 79 -9.94 -15.85 0.43
CA GLU A 79 -10.08 -16.54 -0.87
C GLU A 79 -10.93 -15.73 -1.86
N ASN A 80 -12.02 -15.10 -1.43
CA ASN A 80 -12.82 -14.25 -2.32
C ASN A 80 -12.05 -13.01 -2.78
N ALA A 81 -11.20 -12.44 -1.92
CA ALA A 81 -10.33 -11.31 -2.30
C ALA A 81 -9.25 -11.76 -3.30
N PHE A 82 -8.70 -12.97 -3.16
CA PHE A 82 -7.85 -13.57 -4.19
C PHE A 82 -8.57 -13.74 -5.51
N LEU A 83 -9.78 -14.32 -5.51
CA LEU A 83 -10.56 -14.53 -6.74
C LEU A 83 -10.91 -13.21 -7.43
N TYR A 84 -11.20 -12.15 -6.64
CA TYR A 84 -11.35 -10.79 -7.16
C TYR A 84 -10.09 -10.29 -7.89
N LEU A 85 -8.91 -10.45 -7.28
CA LEU A 85 -7.65 -10.06 -7.91
C LEU A 85 -7.31 -10.92 -9.14
N ASP A 86 -7.55 -12.24 -9.06
CA ASP A 86 -7.34 -13.20 -10.16
C ASP A 86 -8.21 -12.82 -11.38
N GLU A 87 -9.45 -12.35 -11.14
CA GLU A 87 -10.37 -11.87 -12.18
C GLU A 87 -9.97 -10.50 -12.73
N LYS A 88 -9.61 -9.54 -11.86
CA LYS A 88 -9.29 -8.16 -12.25
C LYS A 88 -7.93 -8.03 -12.93
N TYR A 89 -6.95 -8.82 -12.51
CA TYR A 89 -5.55 -8.77 -12.94
C TYR A 89 -5.07 -10.14 -13.46
N PRO A 90 -5.66 -10.68 -14.54
CA PRO A 90 -5.37 -12.04 -14.98
C PRO A 90 -3.90 -12.22 -15.34
N GLY A 91 -3.26 -13.22 -14.73
CA GLY A 91 -1.85 -13.55 -14.92
C GLY A 91 -0.90 -12.95 -13.89
N ILE A 92 -1.39 -12.07 -13.01
CA ILE A 92 -0.63 -11.58 -11.86
C ILE A 92 -0.90 -12.51 -10.68
N GLU A 93 0.17 -13.07 -10.12
CA GLU A 93 0.08 -13.83 -8.87
C GLU A 93 0.32 -12.90 -7.68
N PHE A 94 -0.43 -13.11 -6.59
CA PHE A 94 -0.31 -12.33 -5.36
C PHE A 94 0.05 -13.24 -4.18
N ASP A 95 0.83 -12.71 -3.25
CA ASP A 95 1.10 -13.32 -1.95
C ASP A 95 0.22 -12.64 -0.89
N TYR A 96 -0.36 -13.46 0.00
CA TYR A 96 -1.10 -12.99 1.17
C TYR A 96 -0.14 -12.32 2.17
N VAL A 97 -0.56 -11.19 2.75
CA VAL A 97 0.19 -10.50 3.81
C VAL A 97 -0.56 -10.50 5.12
N SER A 98 -1.81 -10.00 5.14
CA SER A 98 -2.58 -9.88 6.37
C SER A 98 -4.07 -9.75 6.11
N HIS A 99 -4.88 -10.02 7.14
CA HIS A 99 -6.33 -9.90 7.07
C HIS A 99 -6.89 -9.18 8.30
N TYR A 100 -7.73 -8.19 8.04
CA TYR A 100 -8.37 -7.35 9.04
C TYR A 100 -9.88 -7.58 8.99
N PRO A 101 -10.45 -8.34 9.93
CA PRO A 101 -11.89 -8.53 9.98
C PRO A 101 -12.60 -7.20 10.26
N ALA A 102 -13.81 -7.04 9.72
CA ALA A 102 -14.61 -5.85 9.99
C ALA A 102 -14.83 -5.65 11.50
N GLY A 103 -14.26 -4.56 12.04
CA GLY A 103 -14.56 -4.09 13.41
C GLY A 103 -15.91 -3.37 13.48
N LEU A 104 -16.24 -2.84 14.67
CA LEU A 104 -17.50 -2.11 14.94
C LEU A 104 -17.81 -0.96 13.96
N MET A 105 -16.78 -0.36 13.38
CA MET A 105 -16.86 0.81 12.48
C MET A 105 -16.15 0.58 11.14
N GLY A 106 -15.55 -0.60 10.92
CA GLY A 106 -14.61 -0.83 9.82
C GLY A 106 -15.17 -1.65 8.67
N GLN A 107 -14.58 -1.47 7.49
CA GLN A 107 -14.65 -2.43 6.40
C GLN A 107 -13.70 -3.59 6.69
N GLU A 108 -14.03 -4.77 6.15
CA GLU A 108 -13.11 -5.91 6.15
C GLU A 108 -12.07 -5.70 5.07
N LYS A 109 -10.79 -5.95 5.36
CA LYS A 109 -9.68 -5.68 4.45
C LYS A 109 -8.70 -6.84 4.41
N THR A 110 -8.11 -7.09 3.26
CA THR A 110 -7.04 -8.08 3.09
C THR A 110 -5.92 -7.46 2.29
N ASP A 111 -4.70 -7.60 2.80
CA ASP A 111 -3.51 -7.05 2.16
C ASP A 111 -2.75 -8.14 1.40
N PHE A 112 -2.24 -7.75 0.24
CA PHE A 112 -1.50 -8.59 -0.69
C PHE A 112 -0.27 -7.86 -1.21
N ILE A 113 0.70 -8.63 -1.72
CA ILE A 113 1.83 -8.10 -2.49
C ILE A 113 1.92 -8.91 -3.80
N PRO A 114 2.08 -8.27 -4.97
CA PRO A 114 2.28 -9.01 -6.21
C PRO A 114 3.58 -9.81 -6.17
N LYS A 115 3.57 -11.04 -6.64
CA LYS A 115 4.78 -11.88 -6.66
C LYS A 115 5.87 -11.25 -7.52
N GLY A 116 7.10 -11.32 -7.01
CA GLY A 116 8.27 -10.70 -7.62
C GLY A 116 8.59 -9.31 -7.08
N TYR A 117 7.66 -8.67 -6.37
CA TYR A 117 7.92 -7.43 -5.64
C TYR A 117 8.54 -7.70 -4.27
N ASP A 118 9.30 -6.73 -3.75
CA ASP A 118 9.91 -6.81 -2.43
C ASP A 118 8.84 -6.76 -1.34
N LYS A 119 8.82 -7.77 -0.46
CA LYS A 119 7.86 -7.87 0.64
C LYS A 119 8.14 -6.90 1.77
N GLU A 120 9.37 -6.39 1.87
CA GLU A 120 9.81 -5.46 2.91
C GLU A 120 9.57 -3.99 2.54
N ASP A 121 9.20 -3.70 1.28
CA ASP A 121 8.81 -2.36 0.83
C ASP A 121 7.29 -2.21 0.90
N SER A 122 6.81 -1.48 1.90
CA SER A 122 5.38 -1.29 2.15
C SER A 122 4.64 -0.56 1.02
N ARG A 123 5.36 0.08 0.08
CA ARG A 123 4.77 0.68 -1.12
C ARG A 123 4.24 -0.37 -2.11
N ASN A 124 4.61 -1.64 -1.95
CA ASN A 124 4.14 -2.76 -2.77
C ASN A 124 2.82 -3.37 -2.26
N LEU A 125 2.32 -2.89 -1.12
CA LEU A 125 1.12 -3.41 -0.50
C LEU A 125 -0.13 -3.00 -1.29
N ILE A 126 -1.01 -3.97 -1.52
CA ILE A 126 -2.32 -3.77 -2.15
C ILE A 126 -3.37 -4.21 -1.15
N THR A 127 -4.28 -3.31 -0.82
CA THR A 127 -5.38 -3.58 0.10
C THR A 127 -6.67 -3.78 -0.67
N VAL A 128 -7.23 -4.99 -0.61
CA VAL A 128 -8.59 -5.27 -1.09
C VAL A 128 -9.55 -5.06 0.07
N GLU A 129 -10.47 -4.12 -0.09
CA GLU A 129 -11.53 -3.84 0.86
C GLU A 129 -12.83 -4.50 0.43
N LYS A 130 -13.57 -5.03 1.42
CA LYS A 130 -14.92 -5.54 1.23
C LYS A 130 -15.92 -4.61 1.91
N ASP A 131 -16.85 -4.07 1.12
CA ASP A 131 -17.90 -3.20 1.64
C ASP A 131 -19.03 -3.99 2.35
N ARG A 132 -20.01 -3.27 2.90
CA ARG A 132 -21.16 -3.87 3.61
C ARG A 132 -22.08 -4.69 2.70
N LYS A 133 -22.03 -4.48 1.37
CA LYS A 133 -22.79 -5.24 0.37
C LYS A 133 -22.02 -6.47 -0.10
N GLY A 134 -20.77 -6.62 0.30
CA GLY A 134 -19.89 -7.73 -0.08
C GLY A 134 -19.15 -7.49 -1.39
N ILE A 135 -19.10 -6.24 -1.87
CA ILE A 135 -18.35 -5.85 -3.06
C ILE A 135 -16.88 -5.65 -2.65
N PHE A 136 -15.98 -6.22 -3.44
CA PHE A 136 -14.54 -6.10 -3.27
C PHE A 136 -13.99 -4.98 -4.15
N ASP A 137 -13.08 -4.17 -3.61
CA ASP A 137 -12.41 -3.09 -4.31
C ASP A 137 -10.98 -2.93 -3.76
N ASP A 138 -9.98 -2.96 -4.64
CA ASP A 138 -8.59 -2.64 -4.29
C ASP A 138 -8.25 -1.15 -4.47
N ARG A 139 -9.23 -0.33 -4.88
CA ARG A 139 -9.08 1.10 -5.20
C ARG A 139 -8.01 1.37 -6.26
N ASN A 140 -7.87 0.45 -7.22
CA ASN A 140 -6.81 0.45 -8.23
C ASN A 140 -5.39 0.34 -7.64
N GLY A 141 -5.28 -0.25 -6.45
CA GLY A 141 -4.04 -0.40 -5.71
C GLY A 141 -2.94 -1.12 -6.51
N TYR A 142 -3.28 -2.16 -7.29
CA TYR A 142 -2.28 -2.81 -8.13
C TYR A 142 -1.67 -1.85 -9.16
N MET A 143 -2.48 -1.00 -9.81
CA MET A 143 -1.94 -0.06 -10.80
C MET A 143 -1.07 1.01 -10.15
N LEU A 144 -1.39 1.47 -8.93
CA LEU A 144 -0.53 2.38 -8.17
C LEU A 144 0.85 1.76 -7.91
N VAL A 145 0.91 0.47 -7.59
CA VAL A 145 2.18 -0.27 -7.43
C VAL A 145 2.91 -0.40 -8.77
N ALA A 146 2.20 -0.80 -9.83
CA ALA A 146 2.78 -1.09 -11.13
C ALA A 146 3.37 0.15 -11.84
N VAL A 147 2.75 1.33 -11.68
CA VAL A 147 3.23 2.57 -12.31
C VAL A 147 4.38 3.24 -11.54
N ARG A 148 4.58 2.85 -10.27
CA ARG A 148 5.49 3.55 -9.34
C ARG A 148 6.89 3.67 -9.90
N GLU A 149 7.53 2.58 -10.33
CA GLU A 149 8.93 2.65 -10.79
C GLU A 149 9.12 3.64 -11.96
N THR A 150 8.17 3.64 -12.91
CA THR A 150 8.20 4.56 -14.04
C THR A 150 8.00 6.01 -13.60
N MET A 151 7.06 6.26 -12.67
CA MET A 151 6.82 7.59 -12.12
C MET A 151 8.01 8.08 -11.28
N GLU A 152 8.63 7.20 -10.50
CA GLU A 152 9.80 7.49 -9.66
C GLU A 152 10.97 7.93 -10.53
N LYS A 153 11.16 7.25 -11.67
CA LYS A 153 12.15 7.63 -12.68
C LYS A 153 11.87 9.02 -13.26
N VAL A 154 10.65 9.29 -13.73
CA VAL A 154 10.26 10.59 -14.32
C VAL A 154 10.52 11.74 -13.34
N ILE A 155 10.08 11.58 -12.09
CA ILE A 155 10.22 12.63 -11.07
C ILE A 155 11.69 12.79 -10.67
N THR A 156 12.43 11.69 -10.48
CA THR A 156 13.84 11.74 -10.11
C THR A 156 14.67 12.45 -11.17
N GLU A 157 14.45 12.14 -12.46
CA GLU A 157 15.13 12.83 -13.57
C GLU A 157 14.85 14.34 -13.57
N TYR A 158 13.61 14.75 -13.32
CA TYR A 158 13.25 16.17 -13.20
C TYR A 158 14.00 16.83 -12.03
N VAL A 159 13.95 16.25 -10.84
CA VAL A 159 14.59 16.83 -9.65
C VAL A 159 16.12 16.85 -9.79
N GLU A 160 16.73 15.79 -10.30
CA GLU A 160 18.18 15.71 -10.53
C GLU A 160 18.65 16.67 -11.63
N SER A 161 17.78 17.06 -12.58
CA SER A 161 18.10 18.12 -13.53
C SER A 161 18.35 19.48 -12.86
N TYR A 162 17.77 19.69 -11.67
CA TYR A 162 17.93 20.90 -10.86
C TYR A 162 19.11 20.79 -9.87
N PHE A 163 19.15 19.69 -9.11
CA PHE A 163 20.11 19.52 -8.01
C PHE A 163 21.41 18.78 -8.40
N GLY A 164 21.43 18.12 -9.55
CA GLY A 164 22.49 17.19 -9.97
C GLY A 164 22.23 15.75 -9.49
N GLU A 165 22.71 14.79 -10.29
CA GLU A 165 22.54 13.35 -10.07
C GLU A 165 23.05 12.90 -8.69
N GLY A 166 22.22 12.16 -7.95
CA GLY A 166 22.55 11.60 -6.64
C GLY A 166 22.66 12.59 -5.48
N ASN A 167 22.43 13.89 -5.72
CA ASN A 167 22.50 14.90 -4.66
C ASN A 167 21.23 14.98 -3.79
N VAL A 168 20.18 14.29 -4.21
CA VAL A 168 18.88 14.22 -3.55
C VAL A 168 18.40 12.77 -3.45
N LYS A 169 17.43 12.53 -2.58
CA LYS A 169 16.67 11.27 -2.53
C LYS A 169 15.19 11.59 -2.69
N VAL A 170 14.54 10.95 -3.65
CA VAL A 170 13.11 11.11 -3.92
C VAL A 170 12.41 9.80 -3.61
N TYR A 171 11.34 9.86 -2.83
CA TYR A 171 10.46 8.73 -2.59
C TYR A 171 9.04 9.10 -2.98
N ILE A 172 8.49 8.40 -3.96
CA ILE A 172 7.18 8.74 -4.50
C ILE A 172 6.07 7.85 -3.92
N HIS A 173 4.87 8.41 -3.92
CA HIS A 173 3.62 7.76 -3.53
C HIS A 173 2.52 8.16 -4.51
N PRO A 174 2.31 7.35 -5.58
CA PRO A 174 1.14 7.48 -6.44
C PRO A 174 -0.14 7.30 -5.62
N TYR A 175 -1.08 8.24 -5.73
CA TYR A 175 -2.38 8.17 -5.03
C TYR A 175 -3.57 8.09 -5.98
N LEU A 176 -3.36 8.38 -7.26
CA LEU A 176 -4.34 8.19 -8.32
C LEU A 176 -3.64 7.66 -9.57
N ALA A 177 -4.18 6.58 -10.13
CA ALA A 177 -3.84 6.12 -11.48
C ALA A 177 -5.14 5.91 -12.25
N GLU A 178 -5.32 6.65 -13.34
CA GLU A 178 -6.45 6.50 -14.29
C GLU A 178 -6.17 5.42 -15.34
N MET A 179 -5.11 4.62 -15.14
CA MET A 179 -4.71 3.52 -16.00
C MET A 179 -5.47 2.24 -15.64
N GLU A 180 -5.84 1.47 -16.65
CA GLU A 180 -6.46 0.15 -16.49
C GLU A 180 -5.43 -0.98 -16.62
N TYR A 181 -5.77 -2.17 -16.14
CA TYR A 181 -4.90 -3.33 -16.32
C TYR A 181 -4.72 -3.67 -17.80
N GLY A 182 -3.47 -3.86 -18.21
CA GLY A 182 -3.11 -4.11 -19.61
C GLY A 182 -2.81 -2.85 -20.42
N ASP A 183 -3.03 -1.65 -19.86
CA ASP A 183 -2.49 -0.43 -20.42
C ASP A 183 -0.95 -0.48 -20.48
N GLU A 184 -0.38 0.12 -21.52
CA GLU A 184 1.06 0.28 -21.63
C GLU A 184 1.56 1.27 -20.57
N ILE A 185 2.57 0.87 -19.77
CA ILE A 185 3.22 1.72 -18.77
C ILE A 185 4.53 2.26 -19.35
N ASN A 186 4.54 3.55 -19.66
CA ASN A 186 5.71 4.31 -20.09
C ASN A 186 5.64 5.77 -19.60
N GLU A 187 6.71 6.53 -19.80
CA GLU A 187 6.85 7.91 -19.31
C GLU A 187 5.68 8.81 -19.72
N ASN A 188 5.25 8.76 -20.98
CA ASN A 188 4.16 9.61 -21.47
C ASN A 188 2.82 9.25 -20.80
N THR A 189 2.55 7.96 -20.62
CA THR A 189 1.29 7.50 -20.01
C THR A 189 1.20 7.83 -18.53
N VAL A 190 2.31 7.69 -17.78
CA VAL A 190 2.29 8.01 -16.33
C VAL A 190 2.19 9.51 -16.09
N LYS A 191 2.85 10.32 -16.92
CA LYS A 191 2.76 11.78 -16.89
C LYS A 191 1.33 12.30 -17.04
N ASP A 192 0.57 11.70 -17.94
CA ASP A 192 -0.81 12.09 -18.26
C ASP A 192 -1.86 11.55 -17.27
N LYS A 193 -1.67 10.32 -16.77
CA LYS A 193 -2.72 9.57 -16.06
C LYS A 193 -2.47 9.30 -14.59
N VAL A 194 -1.32 9.70 -14.04
CA VAL A 194 -0.94 9.40 -12.66
C VAL A 194 -0.73 10.69 -11.88
N LYS A 195 -1.34 10.75 -10.70
CA LYS A 195 -1.09 11.79 -9.70
C LYS A 195 -0.35 11.19 -8.52
N SER A 196 0.62 11.94 -8.02
CA SER A 196 1.52 11.46 -6.98
C SER A 196 1.84 12.52 -5.94
N THR A 197 2.27 12.05 -4.78
CA THR A 197 3.03 12.87 -3.84
C THR A 197 4.45 12.32 -3.80
N ALA A 198 5.42 13.14 -3.44
CA ALA A 198 6.79 12.73 -3.27
C ALA A 198 7.38 13.37 -2.01
N VAL A 199 8.25 12.62 -1.36
CA VAL A 199 9.13 13.17 -0.36
C VAL A 199 10.51 13.34 -0.97
N LEU A 200 11.01 14.58 -0.92
CA LEU A 200 12.30 14.98 -1.45
C LEU A 200 13.24 15.30 -0.27
N PHE A 201 14.35 14.58 -0.16
CA PHE A 201 15.38 14.87 0.82
C PHE A 201 16.65 15.39 0.16
N ALA A 202 17.24 16.41 0.75
CA ALA A 202 18.57 16.90 0.42
C ALA A 202 19.45 16.96 1.68
N SER A 203 20.75 16.74 1.52
CA SER A 203 21.70 16.98 2.60
C SER A 203 22.00 18.47 2.73
N ASP A 204 22.16 18.94 3.96
CA ASP A 204 22.64 20.28 4.31
C ASP A 204 24.03 20.67 3.79
N GLU A 205 24.84 19.70 3.37
CA GLU A 205 26.09 19.98 2.65
C GLU A 205 25.88 20.30 1.15
N LEU A 206 24.75 19.86 0.58
CA LEU A 206 24.48 19.91 -0.87
C LEU A 206 23.41 20.95 -1.24
N CYS A 207 22.48 21.24 -0.33
CA CYS A 207 21.36 22.14 -0.54
C CYS A 207 21.21 23.11 0.63
N THR A 208 21.03 24.40 0.30
CA THR A 208 20.68 25.47 1.24
C THR A 208 19.18 25.77 1.17
N GLU A 209 18.63 26.39 2.20
CA GLU A 209 17.22 26.83 2.22
C GLU A 209 16.86 27.66 0.97
N THR A 210 17.74 28.59 0.59
CA THR A 210 17.56 29.41 -0.62
C THR A 210 17.56 28.60 -1.92
N GLN A 211 18.34 27.52 -2.01
CA GLN A 211 18.29 26.64 -3.19
C GLN A 211 17.00 25.83 -3.24
N LEU A 212 16.49 25.39 -2.09
CA LEU A 212 15.22 24.66 -2.02
C LEU A 212 14.02 25.57 -2.31
N ASP A 213 14.04 26.81 -1.82
CA ASP A 213 13.05 27.83 -2.15
C ASP A 213 13.06 28.14 -3.65
N ALA A 214 14.25 28.29 -4.23
CA ALA A 214 14.38 28.50 -5.68
C ALA A 214 13.87 27.30 -6.47
N PHE A 215 14.05 26.07 -6.00
CA PHE A 215 13.44 24.89 -6.62
C PHE A 215 11.90 24.96 -6.54
N SER A 216 11.32 25.26 -5.37
CA SER A 216 9.87 25.44 -5.20
C SER A 216 9.31 26.50 -6.14
N ASP A 217 9.98 27.64 -6.26
CA ASP A 217 9.57 28.72 -7.15
C ASP A 217 9.65 28.29 -8.62
N ASN A 218 10.70 27.58 -9.04
CA ASN A 218 10.79 27.07 -10.40
C ASN A 218 9.72 26.00 -10.65
N TYR A 219 9.47 25.09 -9.71
CA TYR A 219 8.44 24.06 -9.83
C TYR A 219 7.04 24.64 -10.12
N LYS A 220 6.68 25.70 -9.38
CA LYS A 220 5.39 26.40 -9.51
C LYS A 220 5.25 27.20 -10.80
N ASN A 221 6.37 27.65 -11.37
CA ASN A 221 6.37 28.53 -12.53
C ASN A 221 6.69 27.79 -13.85
N ASP A 222 7.45 26.71 -13.78
CA ASP A 222 7.82 25.90 -14.93
C ASP A 222 6.71 24.92 -15.25
N GLY A 223 6.32 24.88 -16.53
CA GLY A 223 5.42 23.86 -17.04
C GLY A 223 6.11 22.50 -16.99
N HIS A 224 5.88 21.76 -15.92
CA HIS A 224 6.15 20.34 -15.82
C HIS A 224 4.95 19.58 -16.40
N ASP A 225 5.21 18.42 -16.98
CA ASP A 225 4.22 17.62 -17.72
C ASP A 225 3.68 16.44 -16.90
N PHE A 226 3.85 16.47 -15.58
CA PHE A 226 3.35 15.48 -14.63
C PHE A 226 2.69 16.14 -13.42
N GLU A 227 1.84 15.41 -12.70
CA GLU A 227 1.21 15.89 -11.46
C GLU A 227 1.87 15.24 -10.22
N CYS A 228 2.64 16.05 -9.49
CA CYS A 228 3.27 15.65 -8.24
C CYS A 228 3.21 16.78 -7.21
N GLU A 229 2.90 16.48 -5.97
CA GLU A 229 3.14 17.39 -4.85
C GLU A 229 4.39 16.93 -4.11
N PHE A 230 5.22 17.86 -3.63
CA PHE A 230 6.43 17.52 -2.88
C PHE A 230 6.32 17.98 -1.44
N ARG A 231 6.76 17.14 -0.51
CA ARG A 231 7.32 17.60 0.76
C ARG A 231 8.83 17.55 0.66
N ALA A 232 9.46 18.71 0.65
CA ALA A 232 10.90 18.85 0.44
C ALA A 232 11.60 19.25 1.74
N THR A 233 12.58 18.44 2.16
CA THR A 233 13.21 18.55 3.46
C THR A 233 14.74 18.54 3.33
N ILE A 234 15.41 19.53 3.95
CA ILE A 234 16.85 19.52 4.18
C ILE A 234 17.12 18.84 5.52
N ILE A 235 17.94 17.80 5.49
CA ILE A 235 18.35 17.03 6.67
C ILE A 235 19.87 17.05 6.83
N ARG A 236 20.34 16.66 8.01
CA ARG A 236 21.78 16.49 8.25
C ARG A 236 22.36 15.41 7.35
N LYS A 237 23.58 15.63 6.83
CA LYS A 237 24.32 14.63 6.06
C LYS A 237 24.39 13.24 6.70
N SER A 238 24.59 13.18 8.02
CA SER A 238 24.67 11.91 8.75
C SER A 238 23.44 11.04 8.57
N ASP A 239 22.29 11.67 8.39
CA ASP A 239 21.00 11.01 8.26
C ASP A 239 20.71 10.70 6.78
N PHE A 240 21.24 11.53 5.87
CA PHE A 240 21.07 11.37 4.42
C PHE A 240 21.69 10.07 3.87
N GLU A 241 22.92 9.71 4.23
CA GLU A 241 23.62 8.56 3.62
C GLU A 241 22.86 7.23 3.81
N GLY A 242 22.27 7.01 5.00
CA GLY A 242 21.50 5.81 5.36
C GLY A 242 19.99 5.89 5.11
N LEU A 243 19.51 6.98 4.53
CA LEU A 243 18.09 7.18 4.28
C LEU A 243 17.55 6.19 3.23
N THR A 244 16.40 5.61 3.55
CA THR A 244 15.62 4.67 2.73
C THR A 244 14.15 5.04 2.84
N PHE A 245 13.30 4.49 1.98
CA PHE A 245 11.86 4.69 2.13
C PHE A 245 11.35 4.21 3.51
N ASN A 246 11.87 3.09 4.01
CA ASN A 246 11.38 2.47 5.24
C ASN A 246 11.71 3.27 6.52
N ASN A 247 12.70 4.17 6.49
CA ASN A 247 13.08 4.99 7.64
C ASN A 247 12.96 6.50 7.39
N CYS A 248 12.52 6.94 6.21
CA CYS A 248 12.45 8.37 5.93
C CYS A 248 11.39 9.10 6.77
N GLY A 249 10.37 8.38 7.25
CA GLY A 249 9.39 8.91 8.19
C GLY A 249 10.00 9.37 9.52
N ASP A 250 11.07 8.70 9.98
CA ASP A 250 11.76 9.02 11.24
C ASP A 250 12.44 10.41 11.19
N MET A 251 12.69 10.93 9.98
CA MET A 251 13.28 12.26 9.82
C MET A 251 12.34 13.38 10.27
N TYR A 252 11.04 13.12 10.39
CA TYR A 252 10.06 14.12 10.81
C TYR A 252 9.96 14.28 12.33
N ASP A 253 10.81 13.57 13.08
CA ASP A 253 11.09 13.88 14.47
C ASP A 253 12.05 15.08 14.59
N SER A 254 11.82 15.96 15.58
CA SER A 254 12.29 17.35 15.61
C SER A 254 13.81 17.58 15.54
N ASP A 255 14.61 16.52 15.64
CA ASP A 255 16.06 16.65 15.74
C ASP A 255 16.77 16.47 14.38
N HIS A 256 16.12 16.02 13.31
CA HIS A 256 16.78 15.71 12.03
C HIS A 256 16.67 16.82 10.97
N ILE A 257 15.59 17.58 11.03
CA ILE A 257 15.22 18.59 10.03
C ILE A 257 15.98 19.89 10.25
N ILE A 258 16.52 20.44 9.17
CA ILE A 258 17.07 21.79 9.10
C ILE A 258 16.07 22.74 8.47
N TYR A 259 15.43 22.30 7.38
CA TYR A 259 14.43 23.07 6.64
C TYR A 259 13.40 22.12 6.01
N ASP A 260 12.14 22.53 5.94
CA ASP A 260 11.03 21.71 5.43
C ASP A 260 9.99 22.61 4.77
N ILE A 261 9.59 22.27 3.55
CA ILE A 261 8.58 23.00 2.78
C ILE A 261 7.65 22.05 2.03
N ASP A 262 6.38 22.43 1.93
CA ASP A 262 5.41 21.79 1.04
C ASP A 262 5.36 22.56 -0.29
N ILE A 263 5.39 21.83 -1.40
CA ILE A 263 5.40 22.34 -2.77
C ILE A 263 4.21 21.72 -3.50
N GLU A 264 3.22 22.56 -3.76
CA GLU A 264 2.03 22.30 -4.59
C GLU A 264 2.18 22.95 -5.96
#